data_AF-A0A8S1KFD1-F1
#
_entry.id   AF-A0A8S1KFD1-F1
#
_cell.length_a   1.000
_cell.length_b   1.000
_cell.length_c   1.000
_cell.angle_alpha   90.00
_cell.angle_beta   90.00
_cell.angle_gamma   90.00
#
_symmetry.space_group_name_H-M   'P 1'
#
loop_
_entity.id
_entity.type
_entity.pdbx_description
1 polymer ?
#
loop_
_entity_poly.entity_id
_entity_poly.type
_entity_poly.pdbx_seq_one_letter_code
_entity_poly.pdbx_strand_id
1 'polypeptide(L)'
;MIYDQPEHFGLFEKTVTSKEKEEVKQFLKYDRHVPLKLTEQVFHAEADASRFERLGQVGGAVYSFSFFFFPIIKGLPIKQRLFWAAVPGGIVAWLGWRIKEELEWNRVYNCYQKYQVAHSMHKKVFI
;
A
#
# COMPACT_ATOMS: atom_id res chain seq x y z
N MET A 1 -6.95 21.80 -26.22
CA MET A 1 -6.89 20.52 -25.49
C MET A 1 -7.87 20.63 -24.34
N ILE A 2 -8.96 19.85 -24.42
CA ILE A 2 -10.03 19.84 -23.42
C ILE A 2 -9.45 19.13 -22.21
N TYR A 3 -9.04 19.89 -21.19
CA TYR A 3 -8.77 19.31 -19.88
C TYR A 3 -10.12 19.11 -19.21
N ASP A 4 -10.64 17.89 -19.31
CA ASP A 4 -11.79 17.44 -18.53
C ASP A 4 -11.55 17.80 -17.06
N GLN A 5 -12.61 18.29 -16.43
CA GLN A 5 -12.60 18.70 -15.03
C GLN A 5 -12.15 17.52 -14.16
N PRO A 6 -11.43 17.76 -13.04
CA PRO A 6 -11.20 16.71 -12.06
C PRO A 6 -12.51 16.40 -11.34
N GLU A 7 -13.36 15.60 -11.96
CA GLU A 7 -14.40 14.87 -11.24
C GLU A 7 -13.69 13.85 -10.35
N HIS A 8 -13.62 14.15 -9.05
CA HIS A 8 -14.08 13.29 -7.96
C HIS A 8 -13.51 13.82 -6.63
N PHE A 9 -14.21 14.79 -6.05
CA PHE A 9 -14.18 15.02 -4.60
C PHE A 9 -15.24 14.11 -3.96
N GLY A 10 -14.83 13.00 -3.36
CA GLY A 10 -15.74 12.15 -2.60
C GLY A 10 -15.28 10.70 -2.41
N LEU A 11 -15.83 10.07 -1.37
CA LEU A 11 -15.62 8.72 -0.81
C LEU A 11 -15.80 7.52 -1.77
N PHE A 12 -15.69 7.71 -3.08
CA PHE A 12 -15.79 6.65 -4.06
C PHE A 12 -14.39 6.25 -4.56
N GLU A 13 -13.67 5.51 -3.71
CA GLU A 13 -12.77 4.48 -4.19
C GLU A 13 -13.61 3.51 -5.04
N LYS A 14 -13.55 3.60 -6.36
CA LYS A 14 -13.94 2.46 -7.20
C LYS A 14 -13.27 2.61 -8.55
N THR A 15 -12.53 1.55 -8.90
CA THR A 15 -11.93 1.25 -10.21
C THR A 15 -10.63 1.95 -10.61
N VAL A 16 -9.78 2.38 -9.67
CA VAL A 16 -8.39 2.69 -10.05
C VAL A 16 -7.60 1.39 -10.11
N THR A 17 -7.20 1.00 -11.31
CA THR A 17 -6.38 -0.19 -11.56
C THR A 17 -5.00 -0.04 -10.92
N SER A 18 -4.33 -1.16 -10.60
CA SER A 18 -2.98 -1.12 -10.01
C SER A 18 -1.98 -0.36 -10.90
N LYS A 19 -2.20 -0.37 -12.21
CA LYS A 19 -1.37 0.38 -13.17
C LYS A 19 -1.55 1.89 -13.01
N GLU A 20 -2.79 2.37 -12.94
CA GLU A 20 -3.08 3.80 -12.73
C GLU A 20 -2.57 4.29 -11.38
N LYS A 21 -2.64 3.47 -10.33
CA LYS A 21 -2.04 3.80 -9.03
C LYS A 21 -0.54 4.06 -9.14
N GLU A 22 0.15 3.22 -9.90
CA GLU A 22 1.59 3.36 -10.13
C GLU A 22 1.93 4.58 -11.00
N GLU A 23 1.13 4.87 -12.03
CA GLU A 23 1.29 6.07 -12.86
C GLU A 23 1.14 7.36 -12.02
N VAL A 24 0.09 7.46 -11.20
CA VAL A 24 -0.12 8.59 -10.28
C VAL A 24 1.05 8.74 -9.30
N LYS A 25 1.55 7.62 -8.78
CA LYS A 25 2.66 7.59 -7.85
C LYS A 25 3.96 8.05 -8.50
N GLN A 26 4.26 7.60 -9.72
CA GLN A 26 5.43 8.04 -10.48
C GLN A 26 5.35 9.53 -10.83
N PHE A 27 4.17 10.01 -11.22
CA PHE A 27 3.92 11.42 -11.47
C PHE A 27 4.24 12.28 -10.23
N LEU A 28 3.71 11.93 -9.05
CA LEU A 28 3.95 12.68 -7.81
C LEU A 28 5.41 12.64 -7.34
N LYS A 29 6.18 11.64 -7.76
CA LYS A 29 7.59 11.49 -7.38
C LYS A 29 8.55 12.24 -8.29
N TYR A 30 8.30 12.22 -9.59
CA TYR A 30 9.31 12.58 -10.58
C TYR A 30 8.94 13.78 -11.44
N ASP A 31 7.67 14.23 -11.42
CA ASP A 31 7.28 15.40 -12.19
C ASP A 31 7.82 16.69 -11.57
N ARG A 32 8.41 17.55 -12.41
CA ARG A 32 9.07 18.79 -12.00
C ARG A 32 8.10 19.83 -11.44
N HIS A 33 6.81 19.75 -11.80
CA HIS A 33 5.78 20.69 -11.38
C HIS A 33 5.19 20.33 -10.01
N VAL A 34 5.50 19.13 -9.49
CA VAL A 34 5.03 18.70 -8.17
C VAL A 34 5.89 19.35 -7.09
N PRO A 35 5.28 20.03 -6.10
CA PRO A 35 6.01 20.57 -4.96
C PRO A 35 6.80 19.48 -4.22
N LEU A 36 8.08 19.75 -3.92
CA LEU A 36 8.97 18.82 -3.22
C LEU A 36 8.38 18.27 -1.91
N LYS A 37 7.56 19.07 -1.20
CA LYS A 37 6.88 18.63 0.03
C LYS A 37 5.89 17.48 -0.21
N LEU A 38 5.21 17.44 -1.35
CA LEU A 38 4.28 16.36 -1.70
C LEU A 38 5.06 15.11 -2.14
N THR A 39 6.13 15.30 -2.90
CA THR A 39 7.06 14.22 -3.26
C THR A 39 7.63 13.54 -2.01
N GLU A 40 8.07 14.32 -1.02
CA GLU A 40 8.58 13.80 0.26
C GLU A 40 7.50 12.99 1.01
N GLN A 41 6.25 13.46 1.04
CA GLN A 41 5.14 12.73 1.66
C GLN A 41 4.87 11.38 0.99
N VAL A 42 5.02 11.29 -0.33
CA VAL A 42 4.89 10.03 -1.07
C VAL A 42 6.02 9.06 -0.71
N PHE A 43 7.27 9.53 -0.59
CA PHE A 43 8.38 8.69 -0.14
C PHE A 43 8.23 8.20 1.31
N HIS A 44 7.76 9.06 2.22
CA HIS A 44 7.46 8.65 3.61
C HIS A 44 6.31 7.64 3.66
N ALA A 45 5.30 7.78 2.79
CA ALA A 45 4.20 6.83 2.71
C ALA A 45 4.69 5.42 2.30
N GLU A 46 5.59 5.32 1.33
CA GLU A 46 6.21 4.03 0.96
C GLU A 46 7.05 3.45 2.09
N ALA A 47 7.86 4.28 2.74
CA ALA A 47 8.72 3.84 3.84
C ALA A 47 7.88 3.28 5.00
N ASP A 48 6.79 3.95 5.38
CA ASP A 48 5.88 3.47 6.40
C ASP A 48 5.11 2.22 5.96
N ALA A 49 4.65 2.16 4.72
CA ALA A 49 3.95 0.99 4.17
C ALA A 49 4.86 -0.26 4.17
N SER A 50 6.14 -0.09 3.84
CA SER A 50 7.14 -1.18 3.90
C SER A 50 7.33 -1.78 5.30
N ARG A 51 7.05 -1.01 6.36
CA ARG A 51 7.10 -1.51 7.74
C ARG A 51 5.99 -2.52 8.01
N PHE A 52 4.80 -2.33 7.44
CA PHE A 52 3.67 -3.27 7.61
C PHE A 52 3.91 -4.60 6.92
N GLU A 53 4.58 -4.62 5.78
CA GLU A 53 5.02 -5.86 5.14
C GLU A 53 6.02 -6.62 6.02
N ARG A 54 7.02 -5.93 6.57
CA ARG A 54 7.97 -6.54 7.49
C ARG A 54 7.29 -7.07 8.75
N LEU A 55 6.34 -6.31 9.31
CA LEU A 55 5.55 -6.74 10.46
C LEU A 55 4.68 -7.96 10.14
N GLY A 56 4.06 -8.00 8.96
CA GLY A 56 3.30 -9.15 8.47
C GLY A 56 4.16 -10.39 8.27
N GLN A 57 5.36 -10.24 7.72
CA GLN A 57 6.32 -11.35 7.54
C GLN A 57 6.84 -11.88 8.89
N VAL A 58 7.26 -11.00 9.79
CA VAL A 58 7.74 -11.38 11.13
C VAL A 58 6.61 -12.01 11.94
N GLY A 59 5.43 -11.39 11.95
CA GLY A 59 4.24 -11.94 12.58
C GLY A 59 3.88 -13.31 12.01
N GLY A 60 3.88 -13.45 10.68
CA GLY A 60 3.63 -14.72 10.02
C GLY A 60 4.62 -15.81 10.42
N ALA A 61 5.91 -15.50 10.47
CA ALA A 61 6.94 -16.44 10.92
C ALA A 61 6.74 -16.88 12.38
N VAL A 62 6.43 -15.95 13.28
CA VAL A 62 6.18 -16.24 14.70
C VAL A 62 4.93 -17.12 14.88
N TYR A 63 3.85 -16.81 14.15
CA TYR A 63 2.63 -17.62 14.18
C TYR A 63 2.87 -19.02 13.63
N SER A 64 3.56 -19.14 12.49
CA SER A 64 3.93 -20.43 11.92
C SER A 64 4.79 -21.27 12.85
N PHE A 65 5.80 -20.66 13.47
CA PHE A 65 6.65 -21.36 14.43
C PHE A 65 5.85 -21.84 15.64
N SER A 66 4.97 -21.01 16.18
CA SER A 66 4.12 -21.38 17.32
C SER A 66 3.16 -22.53 16.97
N PHE A 67 2.55 -22.48 15.78
CA PHE A 67 1.63 -23.51 15.31
C PHE A 67 2.33 -24.85 15.04
N PHE A 68 3.61 -24.83 14.69
CA PHE A 68 4.40 -26.05 14.55
C PHE A 68 4.40 -26.86 15.85
N PHE A 69 4.48 -26.23 17.03
CA PHE A 69 4.50 -26.94 18.32
C PHE A 69 3.12 -27.24 18.90
N PHE A 70 2.05 -26.92 18.18
CA PHE A 70 0.69 -27.11 18.69
C PHE A 70 0.38 -28.60 18.93
N PRO A 71 -0.29 -28.98 20.03
CA PRO A 71 -0.48 -30.38 20.42
C PRO A 71 -1.14 -31.24 19.33
N ILE A 72 -2.11 -30.66 18.62
CA ILE A 72 -2.86 -31.31 17.52
C ILE A 72 -1.94 -31.61 16.34
N ILE A 73 -0.96 -30.74 16.07
CA ILE A 73 -0.10 -30.80 14.87
C ILE A 73 1.20 -31.58 15.16
N LYS A 74 1.64 -31.59 16.42
CA LYS A 74 2.84 -32.31 16.87
C LYS A 74 2.76 -33.83 16.63
N GLY A 75 1.56 -34.41 16.59
CA GLY A 75 1.35 -35.82 16.30
C GLY A 75 1.39 -36.19 14.81
N LEU A 76 1.41 -35.20 13.90
CA LEU A 76 1.43 -35.44 12.46
C LEU A 76 2.85 -35.71 11.95
N PRO A 77 3.00 -36.48 10.84
CA PRO A 77 4.29 -36.62 10.16
C PRO A 77 4.85 -35.27 9.72
N ILE A 78 6.18 -35.14 9.73
CA ILE A 78 6.89 -33.86 9.61
C ILE A 78 6.45 -33.01 8.40
N LYS A 79 6.17 -33.65 7.25
CA LYS A 79 5.73 -32.96 6.03
C LYS A 79 4.35 -32.31 6.20
N GLN A 80 3.41 -33.00 6.85
CA GLN A 80 2.08 -32.47 7.14
C GLN A 80 2.17 -31.37 8.21
N ARG A 81 3.02 -31.56 9.21
CA ARG A 81 3.27 -30.57 10.27
C ARG A 81 3.77 -29.24 9.71
N LEU A 82 4.71 -29.27 8.77
CA LEU A 82 5.22 -28.08 8.09
C LEU A 82 4.13 -27.37 7.26
N PHE A 83 3.32 -28.13 6.53
CA PHE A 83 2.20 -27.58 5.76
C PHE A 83 1.20 -26.84 6.67
N TRP A 84 0.71 -27.51 7.71
CA TRP A 84 -0.26 -26.93 8.64
C TRP A 84 0.30 -25.77 9.46
N ALA A 85 1.60 -25.79 9.75
CA ALA A 85 2.27 -24.66 10.39
C ALA A 85 2.42 -23.45 9.46
N ALA A 86 2.62 -23.64 8.17
CA ALA A 86 2.79 -22.55 7.21
C ALA A 86 1.49 -21.78 6.92
N VAL A 87 0.32 -22.45 6.97
CA VAL A 87 -0.99 -21.85 6.66
C VAL A 87 -1.28 -20.56 7.45
N PRO A 88 -1.28 -20.57 8.81
CA PRO A 88 -1.60 -19.37 9.57
C PRO A 88 -0.57 -18.24 9.37
N GLY A 89 0.72 -18.57 9.23
CA GLY A 89 1.74 -17.55 8.95
C GLY A 89 1.60 -16.93 7.57
N GLY A 90 1.22 -17.73 6.56
CA GLY A 90 0.91 -17.25 5.22
C GLY A 90 -0.29 -16.29 5.21
N ILE A 91 -1.34 -16.57 5.99
CA ILE A 91 -2.50 -15.68 6.13
C ILE A 91 -2.09 -14.34 6.73
N VAL A 92 -1.29 -14.35 7.81
CA VAL A 92 -0.82 -13.13 8.47
C VAL A 92 0.09 -12.31 7.56
N ALA A 93 0.99 -12.96 6.81
CA ALA A 93 1.84 -12.29 5.84
C ALA A 93 1.02 -11.65 4.70
N TRP A 94 0.02 -12.36 4.20
CA TRP A 94 -0.90 -11.86 3.18
C TRP A 94 -1.72 -10.66 3.67
N LEU A 95 -2.21 -10.69 4.92
CA LEU A 95 -2.88 -9.55 5.55
C LEU A 95 -1.95 -8.33 5.66
N GLY A 96 -0.69 -8.54 6.05
CA GLY A 96 0.30 -7.47 6.09
C GLY A 96 0.53 -6.82 4.71
N TRP A 97 0.51 -7.61 3.64
CA TRP A 97 0.61 -7.10 2.27
C TRP A 97 -0.64 -6.31 1.86
N ARG A 98 -1.84 -6.85 2.09
CA ARG A 98 -3.11 -6.14 1.82
C ARG A 98 -3.16 -4.76 2.50
N ILE A 99 -2.83 -4.73 3.79
CA ILE A 99 -2.85 -3.50 4.59
C ILE A 99 -1.80 -2.50 4.08
N LYS A 100 -0.61 -2.98 3.68
CA LYS A 100 0.41 -2.14 3.05
C LYS A 100 -0.15 -1.43 1.82
N GLU A 101 -0.73 -2.18 0.87
CA GLU A 101 -1.23 -1.62 -0.39
C GLU A 101 -2.34 -0.58 -0.17
N GLU A 102 -3.27 -0.87 0.73
CA GLU A 102 -4.37 0.05 1.06
C GLU A 102 -3.84 1.32 1.76
N LEU A 103 -2.94 1.18 2.72
CA LEU A 103 -2.40 2.32 3.46
C LEU A 103 -1.50 3.21 2.58
N GLU A 104 -0.68 2.59 1.74
CA GLU A 104 0.17 3.28 0.78
C GLU A 104 -0.69 4.09 -0.20
N TRP A 105 -1.69 3.44 -0.79
CA TRP A 105 -2.58 4.09 -1.75
C TRP A 105 -3.36 5.25 -1.12
N ASN A 106 -3.92 5.07 0.07
CA ASN A 106 -4.66 6.13 0.76
C ASN A 106 -3.82 7.39 0.99
N ARG A 107 -2.54 7.22 1.34
CA ARG A 107 -1.62 8.35 1.54
C ARG A 107 -1.21 9.01 0.23
N VAL A 108 -0.90 8.23 -0.80
CA VAL A 108 -0.57 8.73 -2.14
C VAL A 108 -1.76 9.49 -2.73
N TYR A 109 -2.97 8.95 -2.58
CA TYR A 109 -4.20 9.55 -3.07
C TYR A 109 -4.51 10.87 -2.36
N ASN A 110 -4.31 10.97 -1.05
CA ASN A 110 -4.44 12.24 -0.33
C ASN A 110 -3.44 13.30 -0.84
N CYS A 111 -2.20 12.89 -1.15
CA CYS A 111 -1.22 13.79 -1.77
C CYS A 111 -1.66 14.23 -3.18
N TYR A 112 -2.21 13.32 -3.96
CA TYR A 112 -2.76 13.58 -5.28
C TYR A 112 -3.92 14.58 -5.23
N GLN A 113 -4.86 14.41 -4.29
CA GLN A 113 -5.97 15.35 -4.10
C GLN A 113 -5.47 16.74 -3.74
N LYS A 114 -4.50 16.85 -2.81
CA LYS A 114 -3.87 18.14 -2.46
C LYS A 114 -3.19 18.79 -3.67
N TYR A 115 -2.51 17.98 -4.49
CA TYR A 115 -1.90 18.46 -5.74
C TYR A 115 -2.95 19.02 -6.69
N GLN A 116 -4.05 18.29 -6.93
CA GLN A 116 -5.12 18.74 -7.82
C GLN A 116 -5.79 20.04 -7.31
N VAL A 117 -6.00 20.16 -6.00
CA VAL A 117 -6.54 21.40 -5.40
C VAL A 117 -5.57 22.56 -5.63
N ALA A 118 -4.28 22.37 -5.32
CA ALA A 118 -3.26 23.41 -5.51
C ALA A 118 -3.13 23.83 -7.00
N HIS A 119 -3.15 22.86 -7.91
CA HIS A 119 -3.07 23.09 -9.34
C HIS A 119 -4.32 23.80 -9.89
N SER A 120 -5.51 23.43 -9.41
CA SER A 120 -6.76 24.08 -9.81
C SER A 120 -6.88 25.51 -9.29
N MET A 121 -6.39 25.79 -8.08
CA MET A 121 -6.35 27.14 -7.50
C MET A 121 -5.29 28.05 -8.13
N HIS A 122 -4.17 27.50 -8.58
CA HIS A 122 -3.03 28.27 -9.11
C HIS A 122 -2.73 28.00 -10.59
N LYS A 123 -3.76 27.80 -11.42
CA LYS A 123 -3.64 27.53 -12.87
C LYS A 123 -2.70 28.49 -13.64
N LYS A 124 -2.48 29.71 -13.16
CA LYS A 124 -1.60 30.71 -13.80
C LYS A 124 -0.10 30.54 -13.51
N VAL A 125 0.28 29.73 -12.53
CA VAL A 125 1.69 29.54 -12.11
C VAL A 125 2.34 28.34 -12.82
N PHE A 126 1.53 27.46 -13.42
CA PHE A 126 1.96 26.20 -14.04
C PHE A 126 1.83 26.19 -15.58
N ILE A 127 1.69 27.37 -16.21
CA ILE A 127 1.73 27.55 -17.67
C ILE A 127 3.14 28.00 -18.08
#